data_AF-A0A432UGL4-F1
#
_entry.id   AF-A0A432UGL4-F1
#
_cell.length_a   1.000
_cell.length_b   1.000
_cell.length_c   1.000
_cell.angle_alpha   90.00
_cell.angle_beta   90.00
_cell.angle_gamma   90.00
#
_symmetry.space_group_name_H-M   'P 1'
#
loop_
_entity.id
_entity.type
_entity.pdbx_description
1 polymer ?
#
loop_
_entity_poly.entity_id
_entity_poly.type
_entity_poly.pdbx_seq_one_letter_code
_entity_poly.pdbx_strand_id
1 'polypeptide(L)'
;MVSSVTLFNAGMVAYFLAFLFYTIYSFSRTNWSGKLATAFAWLGVFIQGAGFVVRGIEKAQVNMVSDWTAFYKYAPFTNMYESLMLFGWTAVFLYLIFEWKYKNKAFGMFVIPLALIGELSTQILGFSEEAQPLVPALQSNWLLFHVVTTFIGYAAAAVSAGIAYAYFAKREDTTTRDWVVIFLTTWFIFFFIIYSAYRENFVLFLGISAIAALAFCGALYLIKKTGIVNILPSIEALEQMMYQSVAVGFVFLTIGIILGAVWAKYAWGGYWSWDPKETWSLITWLVYAAYLHARYIKGLRGKPLAYFTIVGFLSVIFTYYGVNLIIPGLHSYAQ
;
A
#
# COMPACT_ATOMS: atom_id res chain seq x y z
N MET A 1 -13.72 15.90 22.29
CA MET A 1 -13.18 16.03 20.92
C MET A 1 -13.13 14.64 20.32
N VAL A 2 -13.49 14.43 19.07
CA VAL A 2 -13.36 13.11 18.41
C VAL A 2 -11.87 12.82 18.24
N SER A 3 -11.39 11.66 18.69
CA SER A 3 -9.97 11.28 18.54
C SER A 3 -9.63 10.89 17.10
N SER A 4 -8.36 11.03 16.74
CA SER A 4 -7.86 10.61 15.42
C SER A 4 -8.07 9.11 15.20
N VAL A 5 -7.85 8.28 16.22
CA VAL A 5 -8.10 6.82 16.21
C VAL A 5 -9.57 6.51 15.86
N THR A 6 -10.51 7.24 16.45
CA THR A 6 -11.94 7.07 16.14
C THR A 6 -12.22 7.36 14.66
N LEU A 7 -11.59 8.39 14.10
CA LEU A 7 -11.72 8.72 12.68
C LEU A 7 -11.05 7.67 11.79
N PHE A 8 -9.85 7.20 12.12
CA PHE A 8 -9.19 6.13 11.37
C PHE A 8 -10.05 4.85 11.34
N ASN A 9 -10.61 4.45 12.48
CA ASN A 9 -11.50 3.30 12.58
C ASN A 9 -12.81 3.48 11.78
N ALA A 10 -13.44 4.65 11.86
CA ALA A 10 -14.63 4.95 11.06
C ALA A 10 -14.32 4.94 9.56
N GLY A 11 -13.16 5.44 9.15
CA GLY A 11 -12.67 5.39 7.78
C GLY A 11 -12.40 3.97 7.29
N MET A 12 -11.80 3.11 8.12
CA MET A 12 -11.63 1.67 7.85
C MET A 12 -12.97 0.99 7.58
N VAL A 13 -14.00 1.29 8.38
CA VAL A 13 -15.36 0.75 8.16
C VAL A 13 -15.92 1.24 6.82
N ALA A 14 -15.72 2.51 6.46
CA ALA A 14 -16.14 3.02 5.16
C ALA A 14 -15.40 2.32 4.00
N TYR A 15 -14.10 2.07 4.12
CA TYR A 15 -13.35 1.29 3.13
C TYR A 15 -13.82 -0.17 3.04
N PHE A 16 -14.17 -0.80 4.16
CA PHE A 16 -14.75 -2.13 4.15
C PHE A 16 -16.09 -2.17 3.40
N LEU A 17 -16.98 -1.21 3.66
CA LEU A 17 -18.24 -1.08 2.92
C LEU A 17 -17.98 -0.80 1.43
N ALA A 18 -17.02 0.04 1.11
CA ALA A 18 -16.61 0.29 -0.27
C ALA A 18 -16.18 -1.01 -0.97
N PHE A 19 -15.31 -1.81 -0.33
CA PHE A 19 -14.89 -3.11 -0.84
C PHE A 19 -16.08 -4.05 -1.10
N LEU A 20 -17.02 -4.16 -0.15
CA LEU A 20 -18.22 -4.98 -0.33
C LEU A 20 -19.02 -4.52 -1.55
N PHE A 21 -19.26 -3.22 -1.69
CA PHE A 21 -20.01 -2.69 -2.82
C PHE A 21 -19.26 -2.79 -4.16
N TYR A 22 -17.93 -2.64 -4.20
CA TYR A 22 -17.15 -2.91 -5.41
C TYR A 22 -17.20 -4.37 -5.81
N THR A 23 -17.20 -5.26 -4.83
CA THR A 23 -17.39 -6.70 -5.06
C THR A 23 -18.79 -6.93 -5.62
N ILE A 24 -19.85 -6.49 -4.95
CA ILE A 24 -21.24 -6.61 -5.43
C ILE A 24 -21.39 -6.01 -6.83
N TYR A 25 -20.80 -4.86 -7.12
CA TYR A 25 -20.80 -4.25 -8.45
C TYR A 25 -20.15 -5.14 -9.49
N SER A 26 -19.01 -5.77 -9.17
CA SER A 26 -18.28 -6.64 -10.09
C SER A 26 -19.05 -7.90 -10.45
N PHE A 27 -19.85 -8.44 -9.52
CA PHE A 27 -20.70 -9.63 -9.75
C PHE A 27 -22.07 -9.27 -10.37
N SER A 28 -22.75 -8.23 -9.87
CA SER A 28 -24.13 -7.89 -10.25
C SER A 28 -24.24 -6.88 -11.40
N ARG A 29 -23.19 -6.11 -11.66
CA ARG A 29 -23.14 -5.00 -12.64
C ARG A 29 -24.21 -3.92 -12.43
N THR A 30 -24.74 -3.82 -11.22
CA THR A 30 -25.81 -2.86 -10.90
C THR A 30 -25.27 -1.45 -10.69
N ASN A 31 -25.93 -0.44 -11.26
CA ASN A 31 -25.47 0.95 -11.15
C ASN A 31 -25.46 1.49 -9.71
N TRP A 32 -26.40 1.05 -8.87
CA TRP A 32 -26.50 1.52 -7.49
C TRP A 32 -25.30 1.06 -6.64
N SER A 33 -24.88 -0.20 -6.78
CA SER A 33 -23.74 -0.74 -6.02
C SER A 33 -22.45 -0.04 -6.41
N GLY A 34 -22.24 0.23 -7.70
CA GLY A 34 -21.08 1.00 -8.17
C GLY A 34 -21.06 2.45 -7.69
N LYS A 35 -22.21 3.10 -7.52
CA LYS A 35 -22.30 4.45 -6.93
C LYS A 35 -21.99 4.43 -5.43
N LEU A 36 -22.58 3.49 -4.69
CA LEU A 36 -22.32 3.34 -3.26
C LEU A 36 -20.86 2.99 -2.99
N ALA A 37 -20.25 2.10 -3.79
CA ALA A 37 -18.85 1.73 -3.67
C ALA A 37 -17.92 2.96 -3.69
N THR A 38 -18.07 3.80 -4.71
CA THR A 38 -17.30 5.04 -4.85
C THR A 38 -17.63 6.06 -3.75
N ALA A 39 -18.89 6.16 -3.35
CA ALA A 39 -19.31 7.07 -2.28
C ALA A 39 -18.65 6.69 -0.94
N PHE A 40 -18.68 5.41 -0.57
CA PHE A 40 -18.03 4.91 0.64
C PHE A 40 -16.50 5.03 0.58
N ALA A 41 -15.88 4.82 -0.58
CA ALA A 41 -14.45 5.02 -0.76
C ALA A 41 -14.05 6.50 -0.55
N TRP A 42 -14.78 7.45 -1.15
CA TRP A 42 -14.55 8.88 -0.89
C TRP A 42 -14.83 9.27 0.55
N LEU A 43 -15.90 8.73 1.14
CA LEU A 43 -16.22 8.94 2.54
C LEU A 43 -15.06 8.50 3.45
N GLY A 44 -14.51 7.31 3.22
CA GLY A 44 -13.33 6.84 3.94
C GLY A 44 -12.11 7.74 3.77
N VAL A 45 -11.84 8.20 2.54
CA VAL A 45 -10.74 9.14 2.25
C VAL A 45 -10.92 10.45 3.04
N PHE A 46 -12.12 11.02 3.06
CA PHE A 46 -12.36 12.26 3.79
C PHE A 46 -12.31 12.07 5.30
N ILE A 47 -12.88 10.99 5.84
CA ILE A 47 -12.86 10.70 7.27
C ILE A 47 -11.42 10.46 7.76
N GLN A 48 -10.65 9.60 7.10
CA GLN A 48 -9.26 9.36 7.50
C GLN A 48 -8.36 10.58 7.22
N GLY A 49 -8.64 11.35 6.17
CA GLY A 49 -7.98 12.62 5.92
C GLY A 49 -8.16 13.61 7.08
N ALA A 50 -9.38 13.72 7.59
CA ALA A 50 -9.66 14.45 8.83
C ALA A 50 -8.95 13.81 10.04
N GLY A 51 -8.87 12.48 10.09
CA GLY A 51 -8.09 11.72 11.08
C GLY A 51 -6.62 12.12 11.13
N PHE A 52 -5.95 12.29 9.98
CA PHE A 52 -4.57 12.77 9.92
C PHE A 52 -4.43 14.22 10.40
N VAL A 53 -5.39 15.09 10.08
CA VAL A 53 -5.39 16.47 10.59
C VAL A 53 -5.51 16.47 12.12
N VAL A 54 -6.46 15.72 12.66
CA VAL A 54 -6.62 15.57 14.13
C VAL A 54 -5.39 14.93 14.76
N ARG A 55 -4.78 13.93 14.12
CA ARG A 55 -3.55 13.30 14.61
C ARG A 55 -2.38 14.30 14.69
N GLY A 56 -2.26 15.18 13.70
CA GLY A 56 -1.27 16.26 13.73
C GLY A 56 -1.49 17.21 14.92
N ILE A 57 -2.75 17.52 15.25
CA ILE A 57 -3.11 18.35 16.42
C ILE A 57 -2.80 17.62 17.74
N GLU A 58 -3.17 16.33 17.86
CA GLU A 58 -2.87 15.51 19.03
C GLU A 58 -1.35 15.45 19.28
N LYS A 59 -0.55 15.29 18.22
CA LYS A 59 0.91 15.34 18.33
C LYS A 59 1.43 16.70 18.73
N ALA A 60 0.88 17.78 18.21
CA ALA A 60 1.27 19.13 18.63
C ALA A 60 1.03 19.34 20.14
N GLN A 61 -0.11 18.85 20.65
CA GLN A 61 -0.45 18.89 22.08
C GLN A 61 0.53 18.09 22.93
N VAL A 62 0.82 16.84 22.54
CA VAL A 62 1.75 15.96 23.27
C VAL A 62 3.18 16.53 23.28
N ASN A 63 3.60 17.20 22.19
CA ASN A 63 4.90 17.85 22.11
C ASN A 63 4.90 19.28 22.70
N MET A 64 3.80 19.72 23.34
CA MET A 64 3.65 21.04 23.95
C MET A 64 3.92 22.22 23.00
N VAL A 65 3.55 22.07 21.72
CA VAL A 65 3.72 23.11 20.70
C VAL A 65 2.37 23.67 20.28
N SER A 66 2.21 24.99 20.41
CA SER A 66 0.97 25.72 20.10
C SER A 66 1.00 26.48 18.76
N ASP A 67 2.16 26.51 18.09
CA ASP A 67 2.33 27.23 16.82
C ASP A 67 1.81 26.41 15.63
N TRP A 68 1.33 27.09 14.58
CA TRP A 68 0.84 26.46 13.34
C TRP A 68 1.91 25.61 12.65
N THR A 69 3.20 25.91 12.90
CA THR A 69 4.33 25.12 12.41
C THR A 69 4.35 23.69 12.97
N ALA A 70 3.58 23.40 14.02
CA ALA A 70 3.48 22.08 14.62
C ALA A 70 2.97 21.01 13.64
N PHE A 71 2.08 21.35 12.71
CA PHE A 71 1.58 20.38 11.73
C PHE A 71 2.68 19.83 10.82
N TYR A 72 3.62 20.69 10.39
CA TYR A 72 4.71 20.32 9.49
C TYR A 72 5.94 19.77 10.23
N LYS A 73 6.16 20.19 11.49
CA LYS A 73 7.25 19.69 12.36
C LYS A 73 6.90 18.37 13.05
N TYR A 74 5.63 18.14 13.36
CA TYR A 74 5.12 16.95 14.05
C TYR A 74 4.18 16.13 13.18
N ALA A 75 4.64 15.83 11.96
CA ALA A 75 3.84 15.11 10.97
C ALA A 75 3.26 13.80 11.54
N PRO A 76 2.00 13.46 11.22
CA PRO A 76 1.30 12.29 11.75
C PRO A 76 1.67 10.99 11.02
N PHE A 77 2.97 10.75 10.76
CA PHE A 77 3.48 9.64 9.93
C PHE A 77 4.76 8.99 10.47
N THR A 78 4.96 8.96 11.79
CA THR A 78 6.27 8.63 12.41
C THR A 78 6.31 7.30 13.13
N ASN A 79 5.19 6.61 13.28
CA ASN A 79 5.16 5.25 13.80
C ASN A 79 4.51 4.28 12.80
N MET A 80 4.53 2.99 13.12
CA MET A 80 4.03 1.94 12.23
C MET A 80 2.50 2.00 12.05
N TYR A 81 1.75 2.34 13.10
CA TYR A 81 0.31 2.54 13.02
C TYR A 81 -0.04 3.63 12.00
N GLU A 82 0.54 4.81 12.17
CA GLU A 82 0.33 5.98 11.31
C GLU A 82 0.80 5.73 9.87
N SER A 83 1.92 5.04 9.72
CA SER A 83 2.45 4.63 8.42
C SER A 83 1.45 3.74 7.69
N LEU A 84 0.99 2.66 8.32
CA LEU A 84 0.05 1.74 7.65
C LEU A 84 -1.31 2.39 7.35
N MET A 85 -1.80 3.29 8.21
CA MET A 85 -2.96 4.14 7.89
C MET A 85 -2.68 5.01 6.66
N LEU A 86 -1.52 5.67 6.57
CA LEU A 86 -1.19 6.53 5.43
C LEU A 86 -1.06 5.73 4.14
N PHE A 87 -0.48 4.53 4.22
CA PHE A 87 -0.37 3.62 3.09
C PHE A 87 -1.75 3.23 2.56
N GLY A 88 -2.66 2.80 3.43
CA GLY A 88 -4.02 2.42 3.04
C GLY A 88 -4.80 3.61 2.45
N TRP A 89 -4.76 4.77 3.12
CA TRP A 89 -5.34 6.01 2.63
C TRP A 89 -4.84 6.40 1.24
N THR A 90 -3.53 6.39 1.04
CA THR A 90 -2.91 6.78 -0.25
C THR A 90 -3.26 5.78 -1.35
N ALA A 91 -3.30 4.48 -1.03
CA ALA A 91 -3.68 3.44 -2.00
C ALA A 91 -5.13 3.60 -2.47
N VAL A 92 -6.08 3.87 -1.55
CA VAL A 92 -7.48 4.11 -1.92
C VAL A 92 -7.63 5.42 -2.69
N PHE A 93 -6.94 6.49 -2.28
CA PHE A 93 -6.97 7.77 -2.99
C PHE A 93 -6.44 7.65 -4.42
N LEU A 94 -5.29 7.00 -4.61
CA LEU A 94 -4.75 6.73 -5.95
C LEU A 94 -5.71 5.85 -6.77
N TYR A 95 -6.30 4.82 -6.16
CA TYR A 95 -7.31 4.01 -6.81
C TYR A 95 -8.50 4.84 -7.31
N LEU A 96 -9.01 5.80 -6.52
CA LEU A 96 -10.13 6.65 -6.94
C LEU A 96 -9.76 7.57 -8.12
N ILE A 97 -8.52 8.06 -8.18
CA ILE A 97 -8.01 8.77 -9.35
C ILE A 97 -7.99 7.84 -10.58
N PHE A 98 -7.55 6.58 -10.40
CA PHE A 98 -7.58 5.56 -11.44
C PHE A 98 -9.00 5.25 -11.91
N GLU A 99 -9.94 5.05 -10.99
CA GLU A 99 -11.35 4.81 -11.30
C GLU A 99 -11.92 5.97 -12.13
N TRP A 100 -11.65 7.21 -11.72
CA TRP A 100 -12.10 8.40 -12.44
C TRP A 100 -11.52 8.47 -13.85
N LYS A 101 -10.21 8.24 -14.00
CA LYS A 101 -9.50 8.30 -15.29
C LYS A 101 -9.96 7.22 -16.26
N TYR A 102 -10.14 5.99 -15.78
CA TYR A 102 -10.41 4.82 -16.61
C TYR A 102 -11.88 4.40 -16.65
N LYS A 103 -12.72 5.07 -15.86
CA LYS A 103 -14.18 4.84 -15.76
C LYS A 103 -14.53 3.38 -15.48
N ASN A 104 -13.65 2.68 -14.75
CA ASN A 104 -13.84 1.28 -14.40
C ASN A 104 -13.73 1.11 -12.88
N LYS A 105 -14.84 0.67 -12.28
CA LYS A 105 -15.00 0.48 -10.84
C LYS A 105 -14.57 -0.90 -10.36
N ALA A 106 -14.39 -1.87 -11.26
CA ALA A 106 -14.12 -3.25 -10.86
C ALA A 106 -12.77 -3.42 -10.15
N PHE A 107 -11.80 -2.53 -10.41
CA PHE A 107 -10.50 -2.61 -9.73
C PHE A 107 -10.57 -2.37 -8.22
N GLY A 108 -11.63 -1.72 -7.72
CA GLY A 108 -11.83 -1.50 -6.29
C GLY A 108 -11.89 -2.80 -5.49
N MET A 109 -12.36 -3.90 -6.10
CA MET A 109 -12.39 -5.22 -5.45
C MET A 109 -10.99 -5.81 -5.23
N PHE A 110 -9.97 -5.33 -5.94
CA PHE A 110 -8.59 -5.79 -5.80
C PHE A 110 -7.73 -4.84 -4.97
N VAL A 111 -7.91 -3.52 -5.13
CA VAL A 111 -7.04 -2.53 -4.48
C VAL A 111 -7.46 -2.24 -3.05
N ILE A 112 -8.77 -2.07 -2.79
CA ILE A 112 -9.25 -1.70 -1.44
C ILE A 112 -8.92 -2.77 -0.39
N PRO A 113 -9.04 -4.09 -0.66
CA PRO A 113 -8.59 -5.11 0.28
C PRO A 113 -7.12 -5.00 0.66
N LEU A 114 -6.23 -4.62 -0.26
CA LEU A 114 -4.81 -4.46 0.04
C LEU A 114 -4.57 -3.31 1.01
N ALA A 115 -5.30 -2.20 0.85
CA ALA A 115 -5.29 -1.10 1.80
C ALA A 115 -5.82 -1.54 3.17
N LEU A 116 -6.99 -2.19 3.20
CA LEU A 116 -7.62 -2.70 4.43
C LEU A 116 -6.75 -3.71 5.16
N ILE A 117 -6.07 -4.62 4.48
CA ILE A 117 -5.16 -5.58 5.12
C ILE A 117 -4.01 -4.84 5.82
N GLY A 118 -3.43 -3.82 5.18
CA GLY A 118 -2.42 -2.98 5.80
C GLY A 118 -2.94 -2.29 7.05
N GLU A 119 -4.12 -1.68 6.96
CA GLU A 119 -4.74 -0.97 8.08
C GLU A 119 -5.16 -1.90 9.22
N LEU A 120 -5.88 -3.00 8.93
CA LEU A 120 -6.30 -3.99 9.93
C LEU A 120 -5.10 -4.67 10.61
N SER A 121 -3.97 -4.79 9.91
CA SER A 121 -2.77 -5.30 10.54
C SER A 121 -2.34 -4.43 11.73
N THR A 122 -2.58 -3.11 11.75
CA THR A 122 -2.18 -2.32 12.93
C THR A 122 -2.85 -2.78 14.22
N GLN A 123 -4.11 -3.21 14.14
CA GLN A 123 -4.87 -3.74 15.27
C GLN A 123 -4.44 -5.16 15.63
N ILE A 124 -4.24 -6.02 14.63
CA ILE A 124 -3.82 -7.42 14.83
C ILE A 124 -2.40 -7.50 15.41
N LEU A 125 -1.51 -6.61 14.96
CA LEU A 125 -0.11 -6.51 15.35
C LEU A 125 0.07 -5.74 16.68
N GLY A 126 -1.00 -5.13 17.21
CA GLY A 126 -0.95 -4.35 18.44
C GLY A 126 -0.03 -3.12 18.37
N PHE A 127 0.09 -2.49 17.19
CA PHE A 127 0.89 -1.27 17.09
C PHE A 127 0.26 -0.14 17.90
N SER A 128 1.08 0.60 18.65
CA SER A 128 0.61 1.70 19.49
C SER A 128 -0.16 2.73 18.67
N GLU A 129 -1.40 2.97 19.08
CA GLU A 129 -2.28 3.99 18.52
C GLU A 129 -2.12 5.35 19.21
N GLU A 130 -1.27 5.42 20.24
CA GLU A 130 -1.02 6.64 21.01
C GLU A 130 -0.22 7.66 20.18
N ALA A 131 -0.59 8.93 20.31
CA ALA A 131 0.19 10.02 19.75
C ALA A 131 1.45 10.20 20.62
N GLN A 132 2.58 9.63 20.17
CA GLN A 132 3.83 9.70 20.92
C GLN A 132 4.66 10.95 20.57
N PRO A 133 5.47 11.47 21.53
CA PRO A 133 6.42 12.54 21.25
C PRO A 133 7.38 12.17 20.12
N LEU A 134 7.77 13.15 19.30
CA LEU A 134 8.74 12.89 18.24
C LEU A 134 10.15 12.89 18.78
N VAL A 135 10.92 11.85 18.43
CA VAL A 135 12.37 11.87 18.62
C VAL A 135 12.97 13.06 17.86
N PRO A 136 14.01 13.74 18.39
CA PRO A 136 14.55 14.96 17.79
C PRO A 136 14.93 14.84 16.31
N ALA A 137 15.43 13.67 15.88
CA ALA A 137 15.80 13.39 14.50
C ALA A 137 14.62 13.48 13.49
N LEU A 138 13.37 13.31 13.96
CA LEU A 138 12.17 13.35 13.13
C LEU A 138 11.53 14.75 13.05
N GLN A 139 12.05 15.74 13.76
CA GLN A 139 11.48 17.09 13.81
C GLN A 139 11.98 17.94 12.63
N SER A 140 11.43 17.71 11.43
CA SER A 140 11.89 18.38 10.20
C SER A 140 10.81 18.50 9.14
N ASN A 141 10.78 19.65 8.46
CA ASN A 141 9.89 19.86 7.30
C ASN A 141 10.20 18.89 6.15
N TRP A 142 11.46 18.46 6.02
CA TRP A 142 11.90 17.55 4.96
C TRP A 142 11.28 16.15 5.14
N LEU A 143 11.09 15.72 6.39
CA LEU A 143 10.52 14.41 6.70
C LEU A 143 9.10 14.30 6.15
N LEU A 144 8.28 15.34 6.33
CA LEU A 144 6.90 15.33 5.81
C LEU A 144 6.86 15.08 4.30
N PHE A 145 7.60 15.88 3.53
CA PHE A 145 7.59 15.75 2.07
C PHE A 145 8.22 14.43 1.61
N HIS A 146 9.31 14.00 2.25
CA HIS A 146 9.92 12.69 2.01
C HIS A 146 8.90 11.56 2.21
N VAL A 147 8.21 11.55 3.35
CA VAL A 147 7.25 10.50 3.69
C VAL A 147 6.08 10.50 2.71
N VAL A 148 5.40 11.63 2.49
CA VAL A 148 4.24 11.70 1.58
C VAL A 148 4.60 11.22 0.16
N THR A 149 5.74 11.68 -0.38
CA THR A 149 6.16 11.28 -1.74
C THR A 149 6.53 9.79 -1.81
N THR A 150 7.23 9.27 -0.80
CA THR A 150 7.57 7.85 -0.70
C THR A 150 6.32 6.97 -0.62
N PHE A 151 5.30 7.40 0.13
CA PHE A 151 4.04 6.68 0.29
C PHE A 151 3.20 6.64 -0.99
N ILE A 152 3.20 7.72 -1.79
CA ILE A 152 2.63 7.70 -3.15
C ILE A 152 3.37 6.66 -4.00
N GLY A 153 4.71 6.64 -3.89
CA GLY A 153 5.59 5.66 -4.54
C GLY A 153 5.21 4.21 -4.23
N TYR A 154 5.01 3.90 -2.95
CA TYR A 154 4.68 2.56 -2.46
C TYR A 154 3.23 2.15 -2.72
N ALA A 155 2.27 3.07 -2.55
CA ALA A 155 0.87 2.83 -2.86
C ALA A 155 0.67 2.52 -4.35
N ALA A 156 1.46 3.14 -5.24
CA ALA A 156 1.46 2.81 -6.66
C ALA A 156 1.88 1.35 -6.94
N ALA A 157 2.77 0.76 -6.12
CA ALA A 157 3.14 -0.66 -6.22
C ALA A 157 1.92 -1.54 -5.93
N ALA A 158 1.18 -1.22 -4.87
CA ALA A 158 -0.02 -1.94 -4.46
C ALA A 158 -1.12 -1.89 -5.53
N VAL A 159 -1.37 -0.68 -6.09
CA VAL A 159 -2.30 -0.51 -7.22
C VAL A 159 -1.84 -1.34 -8.41
N SER A 160 -0.55 -1.30 -8.77
CA SER A 160 0.00 -2.08 -9.89
C SER A 160 -0.12 -3.59 -9.70
N ALA A 161 0.09 -4.10 -8.48
CA ALA A 161 -0.08 -5.50 -8.14
C ALA A 161 -1.55 -5.93 -8.18
N GLY A 162 -2.47 -5.08 -7.69
CA GLY A 162 -3.91 -5.30 -7.82
C GLY A 162 -4.36 -5.44 -9.29
N ILE A 163 -3.83 -4.56 -10.16
CA ILE A 163 -4.07 -4.65 -11.61
C ILE A 163 -3.44 -5.92 -12.20
N ALA A 164 -2.25 -6.33 -11.74
CA ALA A 164 -1.59 -7.56 -12.17
C ALA A 164 -2.41 -8.82 -11.84
N TYR A 165 -3.02 -8.88 -10.65
CA TYR A 165 -3.93 -9.97 -10.28
C TYR A 165 -5.16 -10.01 -11.19
N ALA A 166 -5.78 -8.86 -11.46
CA ALA A 166 -6.88 -8.74 -12.42
C ALA A 166 -6.47 -9.17 -13.84
N TYR A 167 -5.24 -8.83 -14.25
CA TYR A 167 -4.63 -9.24 -15.52
C TYR A 167 -4.48 -10.76 -15.63
N PHE A 168 -3.96 -11.45 -14.61
CA PHE A 168 -3.84 -12.91 -14.64
C PHE A 168 -5.20 -13.62 -14.57
N ALA A 169 -6.16 -13.05 -13.86
CA ALA A 169 -7.53 -13.55 -13.86
C ALA A 169 -8.17 -13.43 -15.26
N LYS A 170 -7.96 -12.30 -15.96
CA LYS A 170 -8.54 -12.04 -17.28
C LYS A 170 -7.92 -12.84 -18.41
N ARG A 171 -6.62 -13.12 -18.36
CA ARG A 171 -5.94 -13.86 -19.44
C ARG A 171 -6.49 -15.27 -19.57
N GLU A 172 -6.80 -15.71 -20.79
CA GLU A 172 -7.26 -17.07 -21.05
C GLU A 172 -6.12 -18.08 -20.91
N ASP A 173 -4.94 -17.74 -21.42
CA ASP A 173 -3.73 -18.57 -21.46
C ASP A 173 -2.95 -18.64 -20.13
N THR A 174 -3.55 -18.27 -18.99
CA THR A 174 -2.92 -18.39 -17.66
C THR A 174 -2.63 -19.86 -17.34
N THR A 175 -1.35 -20.19 -17.23
CA THR A 175 -0.79 -21.54 -17.03
C THR A 175 -0.66 -21.88 -15.54
N THR A 176 -0.41 -23.15 -15.23
CA THR A 176 -0.09 -23.59 -13.86
C THR A 176 1.12 -22.86 -13.27
N ARG A 177 2.13 -22.56 -14.10
CA ARG A 177 3.31 -21.78 -13.67
C ARG A 177 2.91 -20.38 -13.20
N ASP A 178 1.98 -19.73 -13.89
CA ASP A 178 1.48 -18.42 -13.50
C ASP A 178 0.83 -18.46 -12.13
N TRP A 179 -0.02 -19.46 -11.89
CA TRP A 179 -0.68 -19.67 -10.59
C TRP A 179 0.30 -19.97 -9.47
N VAL A 180 1.36 -20.74 -9.72
CA VAL A 180 2.42 -20.99 -8.73
C VAL A 180 3.14 -19.69 -8.39
N VAL A 181 3.47 -18.84 -9.37
CA VAL A 181 4.11 -17.55 -9.10
C VAL A 181 3.19 -16.66 -8.27
N ILE A 182 1.92 -16.52 -8.67
CA ILE A 182 0.92 -15.72 -7.93
C ILE A 182 0.77 -16.23 -6.50
N PHE A 183 0.66 -17.55 -6.32
CA PHE A 183 0.55 -18.17 -5.01
C PHE A 183 1.77 -17.85 -4.16
N LEU A 184 2.98 -18.12 -4.64
CA LEU A 184 4.21 -17.91 -3.88
C LEU A 184 4.37 -16.45 -3.47
N THR A 185 4.17 -15.50 -4.41
CA THR A 185 4.31 -14.08 -4.09
C THR A 185 3.25 -13.60 -3.11
N THR A 186 2.00 -14.04 -3.26
CA THR A 186 0.90 -13.68 -2.35
C THR A 186 1.10 -14.31 -0.98
N TRP A 187 1.59 -15.54 -0.93
CA TRP A 187 1.94 -16.24 0.28
C TRP A 187 3.05 -15.52 1.05
N PHE A 188 4.12 -15.09 0.37
CA PHE A 188 5.14 -14.27 1.03
C PHE A 188 4.58 -12.95 1.56
N ILE A 189 3.68 -12.30 0.82
CA ILE A 189 3.01 -11.07 1.30
C ILE A 189 2.23 -11.36 2.59
N PHE A 190 1.36 -12.38 2.60
CA PHE A 190 0.61 -12.75 3.80
C PHE A 190 1.52 -13.24 4.93
N PHE A 191 2.57 -13.98 4.61
CA PHE A 191 3.53 -14.47 5.59
C PHE A 191 4.19 -13.30 6.32
N PHE A 192 4.73 -12.30 5.61
CA PHE A 192 5.36 -11.15 6.27
C PHE A 192 4.36 -10.37 7.12
N ILE A 193 3.12 -10.20 6.67
CA ILE A 193 2.09 -9.51 7.46
C ILE A 193 1.74 -10.31 8.71
N ILE A 194 1.41 -11.60 8.56
CA ILE A 194 0.88 -12.45 9.63
C ILE A 194 1.98 -12.92 10.60
N TYR A 195 3.13 -13.37 10.10
CA TYR A 195 4.24 -13.80 10.96
C TYR A 195 4.72 -12.66 11.85
N SER A 196 4.73 -11.43 11.31
CA SER A 196 5.16 -10.26 12.07
C SER A 196 4.25 -9.89 13.24
N ALA A 197 3.02 -10.42 13.27
CA ALA A 197 2.01 -10.20 14.32
C ALA A 197 2.33 -10.85 15.63
N TYR A 198 2.77 -12.09 15.54
CA TYR A 198 2.83 -12.91 16.72
C TYR A 198 4.28 -13.23 17.03
N ARG A 199 5.17 -13.32 16.03
CA ARG A 199 6.60 -13.72 16.12
C ARG A 199 6.87 -15.03 16.89
N GLU A 200 5.82 -15.66 17.38
CA GLU A 200 5.81 -16.95 18.04
C GLU A 200 5.41 -18.03 17.03
N ASN A 201 5.88 -19.26 17.23
CA ASN A 201 5.42 -20.43 16.49
C ASN A 201 5.41 -20.26 14.94
N PHE A 202 6.60 -20.06 14.36
CA PHE A 202 6.83 -19.87 12.92
C PHE A 202 6.02 -20.82 12.02
N VAL A 203 5.94 -22.10 12.38
CA VAL A 203 5.25 -23.14 11.59
C VAL A 203 3.75 -22.86 11.47
N LEU A 204 3.11 -22.38 12.54
CA LEU A 204 1.68 -22.06 12.53
C LEU A 204 1.38 -20.92 11.56
N PHE A 205 2.14 -19.82 11.62
CA PHE A 205 1.89 -18.65 10.76
C PHE A 205 2.32 -18.87 9.31
N LEU A 206 3.30 -19.74 9.08
CA LEU A 206 3.60 -20.26 7.75
C LEU A 206 2.39 -20.99 7.15
N GLY A 207 1.70 -21.81 7.96
CA GLY A 207 0.47 -22.50 7.58
C GLY A 207 -0.73 -21.56 7.35
N ILE A 208 -1.00 -20.64 8.29
CA ILE A 208 -2.11 -19.68 8.17
C ILE A 208 -1.94 -18.79 6.94
N SER A 209 -0.74 -18.28 6.69
CA SER A 209 -0.45 -17.46 5.50
C SER A 209 -0.61 -18.26 4.20
N ALA A 210 -0.26 -19.55 4.19
CA ALA A 210 -0.48 -20.43 3.04
C ALA A 210 -1.98 -20.61 2.76
N ILE A 211 -2.80 -20.81 3.81
CA ILE A 211 -4.26 -20.91 3.68
C ILE A 211 -4.85 -19.60 3.14
N ALA A 212 -4.39 -18.44 3.64
CA ALA A 212 -4.82 -17.14 3.13
C ALA A 212 -4.46 -16.95 1.65
N ALA A 213 -3.26 -17.35 1.24
CA ALA A 213 -2.82 -17.30 -0.15
C ALA A 213 -3.61 -18.25 -1.06
N LEU A 214 -3.93 -19.47 -0.58
CA LEU A 214 -4.79 -20.42 -1.28
C LEU A 214 -6.21 -19.86 -1.44
N ALA A 215 -6.78 -19.25 -0.40
CA ALA A 215 -8.09 -18.63 -0.45
C ALA A 215 -8.11 -17.47 -1.47
N PHE A 216 -7.08 -16.63 -1.49
CA PHE A 216 -6.93 -15.56 -2.47
C PHE A 216 -6.81 -16.11 -3.91
N CYS A 217 -5.96 -17.10 -4.14
CA CYS A 217 -5.82 -17.74 -5.45
C CYS A 217 -7.14 -18.42 -5.89
N GLY A 218 -7.85 -19.05 -4.97
CA GLY A 218 -9.18 -19.61 -5.20
C GLY A 218 -10.20 -18.55 -5.59
N ALA A 219 -10.22 -17.40 -4.91
CA ALA A 219 -11.08 -16.27 -5.27
C ALA A 219 -10.74 -15.72 -6.66
N LEU A 220 -9.46 -15.52 -7.00
CA LEU A 220 -9.03 -15.13 -8.35
C LEU A 220 -9.45 -16.13 -9.42
N TYR A 221 -9.33 -17.43 -9.13
CA TYR A 221 -9.74 -18.50 -10.03
C TYR A 221 -11.26 -18.50 -10.25
N LEU A 222 -12.05 -18.27 -9.19
CA LEU A 222 -13.51 -18.13 -9.29
C LEU A 222 -13.89 -16.91 -10.13
N ILE A 223 -13.21 -15.77 -9.95
CA ILE A 223 -13.41 -14.56 -10.78
C ILE A 223 -13.17 -14.86 -12.26
N LYS A 224 -12.11 -15.61 -12.59
CA LYS A 224 -11.83 -16.08 -13.95
C LYS A 224 -12.98 -16.96 -14.48
N LYS A 225 -13.47 -17.92 -13.70
CA LYS A 225 -14.50 -18.89 -14.14
C LYS A 225 -15.90 -18.28 -14.29
N THR A 226 -16.25 -17.28 -13.48
CA THR A 226 -17.60 -16.69 -13.41
C THR A 226 -17.87 -15.64 -14.50
N GLY A 227 -16.92 -15.36 -15.39
CA GLY A 227 -17.07 -14.37 -16.46
C GLY A 227 -17.07 -12.91 -15.97
N ILE A 228 -16.77 -12.68 -14.70
CA ILE A 228 -16.58 -11.35 -14.11
C ILE A 228 -15.46 -10.61 -14.83
N VAL A 229 -14.43 -11.31 -15.26
CA VAL A 229 -13.30 -10.76 -16.03
C VAL A 229 -13.69 -9.97 -17.29
N ASN A 230 -14.92 -10.14 -17.78
CA ASN A 230 -15.47 -9.35 -18.88
C ASN A 230 -15.74 -7.88 -18.52
N ILE A 231 -15.94 -7.56 -17.23
CA ILE A 231 -16.07 -6.18 -16.76
C ILE A 231 -14.71 -5.45 -16.70
N LEU A 232 -13.62 -6.22 -16.60
CA LEU A 232 -12.28 -5.67 -16.57
C LEU A 232 -11.94 -5.08 -17.95
N PRO A 233 -11.10 -4.04 -18.03
CA PRO A 233 -10.59 -3.51 -19.30
C PRO A 233 -9.84 -4.57 -20.12
N SER A 234 -9.52 -4.27 -21.39
CA SER A 234 -8.72 -5.18 -22.22
C SER A 234 -7.35 -5.48 -21.61
N ILE A 235 -6.70 -6.56 -22.06
CA ILE A 235 -5.36 -6.95 -21.57
C ILE A 235 -4.35 -5.82 -21.81
N GLU A 236 -4.44 -5.14 -22.95
CA GLU A 236 -3.59 -4.02 -23.32
C GLU A 236 -3.81 -2.81 -22.41
N ALA A 237 -5.08 -2.56 -22.05
CA ALA A 237 -5.42 -1.51 -21.10
C ALA A 237 -4.88 -1.82 -19.70
N LEU A 238 -4.97 -3.09 -19.25
CA LEU A 238 -4.39 -3.54 -17.98
C LEU A 238 -2.86 -3.37 -17.97
N GLU A 239 -2.17 -3.74 -19.06
CA GLU A 239 -0.74 -3.47 -19.20
C GLU A 239 -0.40 -1.99 -19.12
N GLN A 240 -1.20 -1.15 -19.78
CA GLN A 240 -0.98 0.30 -19.79
C GLN A 240 -1.23 0.90 -18.41
N MET A 241 -2.23 0.42 -17.68
CA MET A 241 -2.52 0.82 -16.31
C MET A 241 -1.35 0.44 -15.39
N MET A 242 -0.84 -0.81 -15.48
CA MET A 242 0.34 -1.23 -14.71
C MET A 242 1.54 -0.34 -15.00
N TYR A 243 1.81 -0.05 -16.28
CA TYR A 243 2.90 0.84 -16.68
C TYR A 243 2.75 2.24 -16.08
N GLN A 244 1.55 2.82 -16.14
CA GLN A 244 1.30 4.14 -15.57
C GLN A 244 1.43 4.15 -14.04
N SER A 245 0.94 3.12 -13.35
CA SER A 245 1.13 2.98 -11.91
C SER A 245 2.62 2.92 -11.56
N VAL A 246 3.39 2.08 -12.25
CA VAL A 246 4.84 1.98 -12.01
C VAL A 246 5.56 3.30 -12.34
N ALA A 247 5.18 4.00 -13.40
CA ALA A 247 5.77 5.29 -13.75
C ALA A 247 5.51 6.37 -12.68
N VAL A 248 4.27 6.46 -12.19
CA VAL A 248 3.92 7.33 -11.05
C VAL A 248 4.74 6.93 -9.83
N GLY A 249 4.78 5.63 -9.53
CA GLY A 249 5.56 5.09 -8.41
C GLY A 249 7.03 5.47 -8.48
N PHE A 250 7.65 5.33 -9.65
CA PHE A 250 9.06 5.66 -9.89
C PHE A 250 9.36 7.15 -9.69
N VAL A 251 8.54 8.03 -10.24
CA VAL A 251 8.74 9.49 -10.10
C VAL A 251 8.65 9.90 -8.64
N PHE A 252 7.59 9.49 -7.95
CA PHE A 252 7.37 9.86 -6.56
C PHE A 252 8.38 9.23 -5.60
N LEU A 253 8.78 7.97 -5.84
CA LEU A 253 9.84 7.34 -5.05
C LEU A 253 11.22 7.96 -5.31
N THR A 254 11.51 8.42 -6.53
CA THR A 254 12.74 9.17 -6.84
C THR A 254 12.79 10.47 -6.04
N ILE A 255 11.70 11.24 -6.07
CA ILE A 255 11.58 12.47 -5.26
C ILE A 255 11.72 12.13 -3.77
N GLY A 256 11.04 11.07 -3.31
CA GLY A 256 11.11 10.57 -1.95
C GLY A 256 12.55 10.28 -1.52
N ILE A 257 13.32 9.50 -2.29
CA ILE A 257 14.71 9.17 -1.96
C ILE A 257 15.58 10.43 -1.91
N ILE A 258 15.42 11.37 -2.85
CA ILE A 258 16.17 12.65 -2.84
C ILE A 258 15.86 13.46 -1.57
N LEU A 259 14.58 13.63 -1.25
CA LEU A 259 14.15 14.36 -0.04
C LEU A 259 14.59 13.63 1.24
N GLY A 260 14.58 12.30 1.23
CA GLY A 260 15.06 11.45 2.31
C GLY A 260 16.55 11.63 2.56
N ALA A 261 17.36 11.68 1.50
CA ALA A 261 18.79 11.94 1.62
C ALA A 261 19.08 13.32 2.21
N VAL A 262 18.32 14.35 1.79
CA VAL A 262 18.42 15.69 2.39
C VAL A 262 18.06 15.65 3.87
N TRP A 263 16.95 15.01 4.24
CA TRP A 263 16.56 14.83 5.63
C TRP A 263 17.63 14.07 6.45
N ALA A 264 18.16 12.96 5.92
CA ALA A 264 19.20 12.16 6.56
C ALA A 264 20.46 12.99 6.86
N LYS A 265 20.83 13.91 5.95
CA LYS A 265 21.97 14.82 6.18
C LYS A 265 21.74 15.72 7.40
N TYR A 266 20.52 16.22 7.58
CA TYR A 266 20.16 17.03 8.76
C TYR A 266 20.06 16.19 10.04
N ALA A 267 19.51 14.98 9.96
CA ALA A 267 19.22 14.15 11.12
C ALA A 267 20.44 13.37 11.62
N TRP A 268 21.25 12.82 10.70
CA TRP A 268 22.31 11.85 10.98
C TRP A 268 23.70 12.30 10.49
N GLY A 269 23.80 13.48 9.89
CA GLY A 269 25.07 14.05 9.42
C GLY A 269 25.57 13.52 8.07
N GLY A 270 24.89 12.53 7.46
CA GLY A 270 25.21 11.96 6.15
C GLY A 270 23.97 11.78 5.25
N TYR A 271 24.14 11.79 3.93
CA TYR A 271 23.03 11.67 2.96
C TYR A 271 22.48 10.24 2.81
N TRP A 272 23.23 9.24 3.27
CA TRP A 272 22.89 7.83 3.18
C TRP A 272 23.67 7.06 4.24
N SER A 273 23.04 6.04 4.81
CA SER A 273 23.57 5.24 5.92
C SER A 273 23.53 3.73 5.66
N TRP A 274 22.99 3.28 4.52
CA TRP A 274 22.74 1.86 4.23
C TRP A 274 21.83 1.19 5.26
N ASP A 275 21.00 1.98 5.94
CA ASP A 275 19.97 1.45 6.81
C ASP A 275 19.06 0.48 6.02
N PRO A 276 18.54 -0.59 6.64
CA PRO A 276 17.64 -1.51 5.97
C PRO A 276 16.47 -0.84 5.24
N LYS A 277 15.85 0.22 5.77
CA LYS A 277 14.75 0.90 5.04
C LYS A 277 15.25 1.70 3.86
N GLU A 278 16.38 2.39 3.99
CA GLU A 278 17.04 3.06 2.87
C GLU A 278 17.33 2.04 1.75
N THR A 279 17.95 0.92 2.11
CA THR A 279 18.31 -0.15 1.18
C THR A 279 17.10 -0.74 0.48
N TRP A 280 16.02 -1.05 1.21
CA TRP A 280 14.81 -1.62 0.61
C TRP A 280 13.98 -0.62 -0.19
N SER A 281 14.04 0.67 0.13
CA SER A 281 13.52 1.74 -0.73
C SER A 281 14.28 1.80 -2.06
N LEU A 282 15.61 1.65 -2.03
CA LEU A 282 16.46 1.59 -3.22
C LEU A 282 16.18 0.32 -4.05
N ILE A 283 16.00 -0.84 -3.42
CA ILE A 283 15.60 -2.07 -4.11
C ILE A 283 14.27 -1.87 -4.83
N THR A 284 13.27 -1.29 -4.15
CA THR A 284 11.97 -0.99 -4.76
C THR A 284 12.11 -0.04 -5.95
N TRP A 285 12.94 1.00 -5.81
CA TRP A 285 13.26 1.93 -6.90
C TRP A 285 13.93 1.23 -8.09
N LEU A 286 14.87 0.31 -7.84
CA LEU A 286 15.52 -0.50 -8.87
C LEU A 286 14.54 -1.44 -9.58
N VAL A 287 13.57 -2.00 -8.86
CA VAL A 287 12.50 -2.82 -9.48
C VAL A 287 11.65 -1.98 -10.42
N TYR A 288 11.28 -0.75 -10.02
CA TYR A 288 10.58 0.18 -10.91
C TYR A 288 11.42 0.59 -12.12
N ALA A 289 12.69 0.94 -11.91
CA ALA A 289 13.61 1.28 -13.00
C ALA A 289 13.76 0.12 -13.98
N ALA A 290 13.95 -1.10 -13.48
CA ALA A 290 14.07 -2.32 -14.30
C ALA A 290 12.79 -2.60 -15.09
N TYR A 291 11.61 -2.44 -14.47
CA TYR A 291 10.32 -2.54 -15.16
C TYR A 291 10.21 -1.52 -16.30
N LEU A 292 10.47 -0.24 -16.03
CA LEU A 292 10.33 0.84 -17.00
C LEU A 292 11.34 0.68 -18.14
N HIS A 293 12.58 0.33 -17.82
CA HIS A 293 13.62 0.04 -18.80
C HIS A 293 13.24 -1.15 -19.68
N ALA A 294 12.77 -2.24 -19.08
CA ALA A 294 12.32 -3.42 -19.81
C ALA A 294 11.12 -3.12 -20.73
N ARG A 295 10.19 -2.28 -20.28
CA ARG A 295 9.02 -1.86 -21.07
C ARG A 295 9.40 -0.92 -22.22
N TYR A 296 10.16 0.12 -21.93
CA TYR A 296 10.42 1.22 -22.87
C TYR A 296 11.56 0.89 -23.84
N ILE A 297 12.65 0.30 -23.36
CA ILE A 297 13.84 0.02 -24.17
C ILE A 297 13.74 -1.34 -24.85
N LYS A 298 13.39 -2.39 -24.08
CA LYS A 298 13.32 -3.76 -24.62
C LYS A 298 11.96 -4.11 -25.24
N GLY A 299 10.98 -3.21 -25.13
CA GLY A 299 9.63 -3.44 -25.66
C GLY A 299 8.90 -4.59 -24.98
N LEU A 300 9.33 -5.04 -23.78
CA LEU A 300 8.68 -6.17 -23.10
C LEU A 300 7.21 -5.83 -22.81
N ARG A 301 6.35 -6.83 -22.98
CA ARG A 301 4.91 -6.76 -22.68
C ARG A 301 4.47 -8.07 -22.04
N GLY A 302 3.22 -8.13 -21.60
CA GLY A 302 2.60 -9.36 -21.15
C GLY A 302 3.01 -9.83 -19.75
N LYS A 303 2.96 -11.15 -19.56
CA LYS A 303 3.13 -11.83 -18.26
C LYS A 303 4.43 -11.48 -17.53
N PRO A 304 5.60 -11.36 -18.20
CA PRO A 304 6.83 -10.98 -17.52
C PRO A 304 6.69 -9.69 -16.72
N LEU A 305 6.14 -8.63 -17.32
CA LEU A 305 5.95 -7.34 -16.65
C LEU A 305 4.89 -7.41 -15.54
N ALA A 306 3.85 -8.23 -15.68
CA ALA A 306 2.87 -8.45 -14.63
C ALA A 306 3.48 -9.14 -13.39
N TYR A 307 4.47 -10.02 -13.55
CA TYR A 307 5.21 -10.55 -12.40
C TYR A 307 6.06 -9.47 -11.72
N PHE A 308 6.72 -8.62 -12.50
CA PHE A 308 7.55 -7.52 -11.95
C PHE A 308 6.75 -6.60 -11.02
N THR A 309 5.49 -6.29 -11.35
CA THR A 309 4.64 -5.45 -10.49
C THR A 309 4.29 -6.15 -9.18
N ILE A 310 4.07 -7.46 -9.19
CA ILE A 310 3.80 -8.23 -7.97
C ILE A 310 5.06 -8.31 -7.10
N VAL A 311 6.23 -8.53 -7.71
CA VAL A 311 7.54 -8.50 -7.02
C VAL A 311 7.84 -7.11 -6.45
N GLY A 312 7.54 -6.05 -7.20
CA GLY A 312 7.66 -4.67 -6.71
C GLY A 312 6.82 -4.42 -5.47
N PHE A 313 5.59 -4.93 -5.44
CA PHE A 313 4.76 -4.85 -4.24
C PHE A 313 5.29 -5.70 -3.09
N LEU A 314 5.83 -6.91 -3.35
CA LEU A 314 6.50 -7.71 -2.33
C LEU A 314 7.70 -6.97 -1.70
N SER A 315 8.47 -6.22 -2.49
CA SER A 315 9.55 -5.36 -1.99
C SER A 315 9.04 -4.28 -1.02
N VAL A 316 7.90 -3.67 -1.34
CA VAL A 316 7.23 -2.71 -0.44
C VAL A 316 6.78 -3.39 0.86
N ILE A 317 6.13 -4.55 0.77
CA ILE A 317 5.71 -5.33 1.95
C ILE A 317 6.90 -5.72 2.82
N PHE A 318 8.02 -6.13 2.20
CA PHE A 318 9.24 -6.42 2.94
C PHE A 318 9.79 -5.16 3.63
N THR A 319 9.75 -3.99 2.99
CA THR A 319 10.17 -2.71 3.59
C THR A 319 9.35 -2.39 4.84
N TYR A 320 8.04 -2.67 4.83
CA TYR A 320 7.17 -2.38 5.97
C TYR A 320 7.24 -3.44 7.06
N TYR A 321 7.06 -4.71 6.73
CA TYR A 321 6.96 -5.76 7.74
C TYR A 321 8.28 -6.47 7.96
N GLY A 322 9.02 -6.78 6.90
CA GLY A 322 10.33 -7.44 7.01
C GLY A 322 11.35 -6.56 7.74
N VAL A 323 11.58 -5.34 7.26
CA VAL A 323 12.57 -4.44 7.87
C VAL A 323 12.15 -4.00 9.26
N ASN A 324 10.95 -3.42 9.46
CA ASN A 324 10.59 -2.87 10.78
C ASN A 324 10.50 -3.93 11.88
N LEU A 325 10.25 -5.19 11.55
CA LEU A 325 9.85 -6.20 12.54
C LEU A 325 10.87 -7.34 12.66
N ILE A 326 11.76 -7.52 11.67
CA ILE A 326 12.74 -8.61 11.66
C ILE A 326 14.19 -8.07 11.70
N ILE A 327 14.46 -6.88 11.16
CA ILE A 327 15.82 -6.37 11.01
C ILE A 327 16.03 -5.12 11.89
N PRO A 328 17.01 -5.11 12.80
CA PRO A 328 17.37 -3.88 13.53
C PRO A 328 17.83 -2.77 12.58
N GLY A 329 17.39 -1.53 12.80
CA GLY A 329 17.77 -0.38 11.98
C GLY A 329 17.43 0.97 12.61
N LEU A 330 18.03 2.05 12.10
CA LEU A 330 17.81 3.45 12.50
C LEU A 330 16.35 3.89 12.33
N HIS A 331 15.60 3.21 11.46
CA HIS A 331 14.17 3.44 11.26
C HIS A 331 13.27 2.41 11.97
N SER A 332 13.81 1.55 12.84
CA SER A 332 13.00 0.60 13.59
C SER A 332 12.13 1.34 14.60
N TYR A 333 10.94 1.79 14.18
CA TYR A 333 9.91 2.38 15.05
C TYR A 333 9.22 1.34 15.95
N ALA A 334 9.77 0.13 16.04
CA ALA A 334 9.28 -0.98 16.86
C ALA A 334 9.93 -0.99 18.25
N GLN A 335 10.21 0.19 18.82
CA GLN A 335 10.54 0.35 20.23
C GLN A 335 9.39 1.03 20.96
#